data_AF-A0A3B4Z8L7-F1
#
_entry.id   AF-A0A3B4Z8L7-F1
#
_cell.length_a   1.000
_cell.length_b   1.000
_cell.length_c   1.000
_cell.angle_alpha   90.00
_cell.angle_beta   90.00
_cell.angle_gamma   90.00
#
_symmetry.space_group_name_H-M   'P 1'
#
loop_
_entity.id
_entity.type
_entity.pdbx_description
1 polymer ?
#
loop_
_entity_poly.entity_id
_entity_poly.type
_entity_poly.pdbx_seq_one_letter_code
_entity_poly.pdbx_strand_id
1 'polypeptide(L)'
;METEKSLLRKYHCCLSPLHQPKIPPGRKDHQVEYIDAGTPITNTHYIGAPKGEIYGADHGVARFSPDLNATVRPQTPLKNLYLTGQDVFVCGFAGALAGALTCGSVILNRNLHLDAIALAKKTKFMREKLKGE
;
A
#
# COMPACT_ATOMS: atom_id res chain seq x y z
N MET A 1 15.07 -29.50 -12.65
CA MET A 1 13.84 -29.76 -11.88
C MET A 1 14.11 -30.17 -10.43
N GLU A 2 15.00 -31.14 -10.15
CA GLU A 2 15.35 -31.55 -8.77
C GLU A 2 15.94 -30.41 -7.92
N THR A 3 16.77 -29.56 -8.56
CA THR A 3 17.53 -28.48 -7.91
C THR A 3 16.64 -27.32 -7.44
N GLU A 4 15.53 -27.08 -8.15
CA GLU A 4 14.56 -26.02 -7.84
C GLU A 4 13.68 -26.41 -6.65
N LYS A 5 13.30 -27.69 -6.57
CA LYS A 5 12.64 -28.28 -5.39
C LYS A 5 13.53 -28.29 -4.13
N SER A 6 14.85 -28.34 -4.31
CA SER A 6 15.82 -28.24 -3.20
C SER A 6 15.95 -26.81 -2.67
N LEU A 7 15.97 -25.80 -3.56
CA LEU A 7 15.96 -24.39 -3.15
C LEU A 7 14.69 -24.01 -2.38
N LEU A 8 13.52 -24.48 -2.83
CA LEU A 8 12.24 -24.26 -2.16
C LEU A 8 12.18 -24.81 -0.73
N ARG A 9 12.78 -25.98 -0.48
CA ARG A 9 12.90 -26.52 0.89
C ARG A 9 13.82 -25.70 1.78
N LYS A 10 14.78 -24.97 1.22
CA LYS A 10 15.70 -24.12 2.00
C LYS A 10 15.01 -22.85 2.52
N TYR A 11 14.10 -22.25 1.74
CA TYR A 11 13.32 -21.08 2.17
C TYR A 11 12.28 -21.39 3.25
N HIS A 12 11.89 -22.66 3.36
CA HIS A 12 11.03 -23.16 4.43
C HIS A 12 11.65 -23.04 5.84
N CYS A 13 12.97 -22.84 5.94
CA CYS A 13 13.71 -22.90 7.21
C CYS A 13 13.68 -21.59 8.03
N CYS A 14 13.32 -20.43 7.45
CA CYS A 14 13.22 -19.16 8.19
C CYS A 14 11.85 -18.93 8.87
N LEU A 15 10.87 -19.80 8.62
CA LEU A 15 9.54 -19.72 9.20
C LEU A 15 9.46 -20.66 10.41
N SER A 16 9.13 -20.11 11.58
CA SER A 16 8.74 -20.92 12.74
C SER A 16 7.59 -21.88 12.35
N PRO A 17 7.46 -23.06 12.99
CA PRO A 17 6.47 -24.08 12.60
C PRO A 17 5.01 -23.59 12.52
N LEU A 18 4.69 -22.45 13.14
CA LEU A 18 3.37 -21.82 13.15
C LEU A 18 3.06 -20.97 11.91
N HIS A 19 4.07 -20.56 11.14
CA HIS A 19 3.92 -19.62 10.02
C HIS A 19 4.12 -20.25 8.63
N GLN A 20 4.30 -21.57 8.55
CA GLN A 20 4.40 -22.23 7.26
C GLN A 20 3.12 -22.03 6.46
N PRO A 21 3.21 -21.65 5.18
CA PRO A 21 2.03 -21.45 4.36
C PRO A 21 1.37 -22.82 4.12
N LYS A 22 0.20 -23.01 4.73
CA LYS A 22 -0.59 -24.24 4.63
C LYS A 22 -1.53 -24.17 3.44
N ILE A 23 -1.76 -25.32 2.82
CA ILE A 23 -2.76 -25.44 1.76
C ILE A 23 -4.15 -25.25 2.40
N PRO A 24 -5.02 -24.40 1.82
CA PRO A 24 -6.36 -24.18 2.35
C PRO A 24 -7.18 -25.49 2.37
N PRO A 25 -8.06 -25.69 3.37
CA PRO A 25 -8.93 -26.86 3.42
C PRO A 25 -9.79 -26.93 2.15
N GLY A 26 -9.80 -28.10 1.50
CA GLY A 26 -10.54 -28.33 0.25
C GLY A 26 -9.70 -28.39 -1.03
N ARG A 27 -8.40 -28.06 -0.97
CA ARG A 27 -7.44 -28.37 -2.05
C ARG A 27 -6.55 -29.55 -1.68
N LYS A 28 -6.24 -30.39 -2.67
CA LYS A 28 -5.31 -31.52 -2.50
C LYS A 28 -3.88 -31.06 -2.80
N ASP A 29 -2.91 -31.58 -2.05
CA ASP A 29 -1.49 -31.17 -2.16
C ASP A 29 -0.91 -31.29 -3.58
N HIS A 30 -1.39 -32.23 -4.39
CA HIS A 30 -0.96 -32.40 -5.79
C HIS A 30 -1.51 -31.34 -6.76
N GLN A 31 -2.40 -30.45 -6.30
CA GLN A 31 -2.93 -29.35 -7.11
C GLN A 31 -2.14 -28.06 -6.92
N VAL A 32 -1.16 -28.04 -6.03
CA VAL A 32 -0.33 -26.87 -5.72
C VAL A 32 1.10 -27.16 -6.12
N GLU A 33 1.57 -26.51 -7.19
CA GLU A 33 2.94 -26.68 -7.70
C GLU A 33 3.96 -25.88 -6.88
N TYR A 34 3.58 -24.69 -6.42
CA TYR A 34 4.47 -23.75 -5.76
C TYR A 34 3.70 -22.88 -4.75
N ILE A 35 4.35 -22.58 -3.62
CA ILE A 35 3.84 -21.66 -2.60
C ILE A 35 4.96 -20.72 -2.21
N ASP A 36 4.68 -19.42 -2.26
CA ASP A 36 5.53 -18.36 -1.73
C ASP A 36 4.71 -17.44 -0.82
N ALA A 37 5.36 -16.95 0.23
CA ALA A 37 4.71 -16.20 1.29
C ALA A 37 5.62 -15.08 1.79
N GLY A 38 5.05 -13.88 1.86
CA GLY A 38 5.67 -12.74 2.53
C GLY A 38 5.61 -12.90 4.05
N THR A 39 6.71 -12.58 4.72
CA THR A 39 6.80 -12.49 6.18
C THR A 39 7.10 -11.06 6.62
N PRO A 40 6.95 -10.70 7.91
CA PRO A 40 7.40 -9.40 8.40
C PRO A 40 8.87 -9.09 8.05
N ILE A 41 9.75 -10.10 8.11
CA ILE A 41 11.16 -9.98 7.70
C ILE A 41 11.29 -9.65 6.21
N THR A 42 10.45 -10.27 5.37
CA THR A 42 10.37 -9.98 3.94
C THR A 42 10.01 -8.51 3.69
N ASN A 43 9.07 -7.94 4.44
CA ASN A 43 8.69 -6.53 4.32
C ASN A 43 9.82 -5.60 4.78
N THR A 44 10.52 -5.94 5.86
CA THR A 44 11.72 -5.19 6.28
C THR A 44 12.79 -5.20 5.19
N HIS A 45 12.97 -6.32 4.50
CA HIS A 45 13.95 -6.44 3.43
C HIS A 45 13.58 -5.66 2.15
N TYR A 46 12.36 -5.83 1.63
CA TYR A 46 11.99 -5.29 0.31
C TYR A 46 11.49 -3.86 0.33
N ILE A 47 10.75 -3.46 1.37
CA ILE A 47 10.11 -2.14 1.44
C ILE A 47 10.59 -1.31 2.64
N GLY A 48 11.61 -1.80 3.35
CA GLY A 48 12.22 -1.07 4.46
C GLY A 48 11.28 -0.86 5.64
N ALA A 49 10.25 -1.70 5.80
CA ALA A 49 9.31 -1.60 6.91
C ALA A 49 10.00 -2.04 8.22
N PRO A 50 10.35 -1.12 9.15
CA PRO A 50 11.21 -1.41 10.31
C PRO A 50 10.65 -2.48 11.25
N LYS A 51 9.33 -2.67 11.30
CA LYS A 51 8.65 -3.70 12.10
C LYS A 51 7.91 -4.72 11.22
N GLY A 52 8.18 -4.72 9.92
CA GLY A 52 7.52 -5.57 8.94
C GLY A 52 6.07 -5.18 8.63
N GLU A 53 5.69 -3.94 8.95
CA GLU A 53 4.38 -3.38 8.70
C GLU A 53 4.07 -3.30 7.20
N ILE A 54 2.88 -3.76 6.81
CA ILE A 54 2.38 -3.61 5.43
C ILE A 54 1.63 -2.29 5.22
N TYR A 55 1.15 -1.69 6.31
CA TYR A 55 0.25 -0.54 6.30
C TYR A 55 0.89 0.74 6.88
N GLY A 56 2.20 0.73 7.08
CA GLY A 56 2.93 1.88 7.60
C GLY A 56 2.59 2.14 9.06
N ALA A 57 2.36 3.41 9.41
CA ALA A 57 2.05 3.82 10.78
C ALA A 57 0.79 3.11 11.31
N ASP A 58 0.79 2.77 12.60
CA ASP A 58 -0.29 2.04 13.25
C ASP A 58 -1.65 2.77 13.16
N HIS A 59 -2.74 2.02 12.93
CA HIS A 59 -4.11 2.54 12.77
C HIS A 59 -4.88 2.57 14.09
N GLY A 60 -4.19 2.73 15.22
CA GLY A 60 -4.80 2.97 16.52
C GLY A 60 -5.46 4.35 16.61
N VAL A 61 -6.35 4.52 17.60
CA VAL A 61 -7.08 5.78 17.85
C VAL A 61 -6.12 6.97 18.00
N ALA A 62 -4.94 6.76 18.59
CA ALA A 62 -3.93 7.80 18.76
C ALA A 62 -3.53 8.47 17.43
N ARG A 63 -3.39 7.70 16.34
CA ARG A 63 -3.01 8.20 15.01
C ARG A 63 -3.94 9.29 14.50
N PHE A 64 -5.22 9.19 14.83
CA PHE A 64 -6.27 10.10 14.35
C PHE A 64 -6.58 11.24 15.32
N SER A 65 -5.74 11.43 16.35
CA SER A 65 -5.82 12.60 17.22
C SER A 65 -5.64 13.90 16.42
N PRO A 66 -6.25 15.02 16.86
CA PRO A 66 -6.09 16.31 16.19
C PRO A 66 -4.62 16.73 16.01
N ASP A 67 -3.78 16.49 17.01
CA ASP A 67 -2.37 16.85 16.99
C ASP A 67 -1.57 16.02 15.97
N LEU A 68 -1.83 14.71 15.88
CA LEU A 68 -1.20 13.89 14.85
C LEU A 68 -1.71 14.23 13.45
N ASN A 69 -3.01 14.49 13.26
CA ASN A 69 -3.53 14.93 11.98
C ASN A 69 -2.94 16.28 11.51
N ALA A 70 -2.60 17.18 12.45
CA ALA A 70 -1.96 18.46 12.13
C ALA A 70 -0.47 18.33 11.77
N THR A 71 0.20 17.30 12.27
CA THR A 71 1.64 17.06 12.09
C THR A 71 1.94 16.09 10.94
N VAL A 72 1.10 15.10 10.72
CA VAL A 72 1.16 14.15 9.60
C VAL A 72 0.63 14.83 8.34
N ARG A 73 1.50 15.58 7.68
CA ARG A 73 1.18 16.36 6.48
C ARG A 73 2.33 16.32 5.46
N PRO A 74 2.09 16.70 4.19
CA PRO A 74 3.14 16.71 3.19
C PRO A 74 4.31 17.65 3.50
N GLN A 75 4.06 18.82 4.10
CA GLN A 75 5.10 19.81 4.36
C GLN A 75 6.04 19.36 5.47
N THR A 76 7.35 19.34 5.18
CA THR A 76 8.39 19.19 6.19
C THR A 76 9.00 20.56 6.55
N PRO A 77 9.77 20.66 7.66
CA PRO A 77 10.55 21.86 7.97
C PRO A 77 11.66 22.15 6.93
N LEU A 78 12.04 21.16 6.12
CA LEU A 78 13.07 21.30 5.10
C LEU A 78 12.46 21.82 3.80
N LYS A 79 13.02 22.93 3.30
CA LYS A 79 12.58 23.55 2.05
C LYS A 79 12.70 22.53 0.90
N ASN A 80 11.64 22.45 0.09
CA ASN A 80 11.54 21.56 -1.08
C ASN A 80 11.58 20.05 -0.77
N LEU A 81 11.40 19.65 0.50
CA LEU A 81 11.18 18.25 0.87
C LEU A 81 9.74 18.05 1.32
N TYR A 82 9.04 17.14 0.63
CA TYR A 82 7.64 16.83 0.89
C TYR A 82 7.43 15.33 1.13
N LEU A 83 6.48 15.01 2.00
CA LEU A 83 6.05 13.65 2.29
C LEU A 83 4.82 13.29 1.44
N THR A 84 4.73 12.02 1.09
CA THR A 84 3.62 11.44 0.33
C THR A 84 3.39 9.99 0.74
N GLY A 85 2.42 9.33 0.14
CA GLY A 85 2.07 7.95 0.40
C GLY A 85 1.03 7.77 1.50
N GLN A 86 0.80 6.52 1.88
CA GLN A 86 -0.34 6.13 2.72
C GLN A 86 -0.28 6.73 4.13
N ASP A 87 0.91 6.99 4.67
CA ASP A 87 1.03 7.52 6.02
C ASP A 87 0.61 8.99 6.15
N VAL A 88 0.68 9.76 5.07
CA VAL A 88 0.15 11.13 5.02
C VAL A 88 -1.38 11.16 5.09
N PHE A 89 -2.06 10.03 4.86
CA PHE A 89 -3.52 9.94 4.87
C PHE A 89 -4.01 8.73 5.68
N VAL A 90 -4.20 7.58 5.04
CA VAL A 90 -4.57 6.30 5.67
C VAL A 90 -3.93 5.15 4.91
N CYS A 91 -3.92 3.95 5.48
CA CYS A 91 -3.29 2.79 4.84
C CYS A 91 -3.89 2.41 3.49
N GLY A 92 -3.11 1.62 2.76
CA GLY A 92 -3.55 0.96 1.54
C GLY A 92 -3.43 1.83 0.30
N PHE A 93 -3.72 1.23 -0.85
CA PHE A 93 -3.54 1.85 -2.15
C PHE A 93 -4.34 3.15 -2.32
N ALA A 94 -5.62 3.14 -1.92
CA ALA A 94 -6.46 4.33 -1.99
C ALA A 94 -5.93 5.47 -1.11
N GLY A 95 -5.44 5.13 0.08
CA GLY A 95 -4.83 6.10 0.98
C GLY A 95 -3.48 6.63 0.46
N ALA A 96 -2.67 5.79 -0.19
CA ALA A 96 -1.46 6.22 -0.88
C ALA A 96 -1.74 7.21 -2.01
N LEU A 97 -2.78 6.95 -2.83
CA LEU A 97 -3.24 7.87 -3.87
C LEU A 97 -3.73 9.19 -3.27
N ALA A 98 -4.54 9.13 -2.21
CA ALA A 98 -5.01 10.33 -1.52
C ALA A 98 -3.85 11.14 -0.93
N GLY A 99 -2.87 10.48 -0.31
CA GLY A 99 -1.63 11.11 0.17
C GLY A 99 -0.84 11.79 -0.95
N ALA A 100 -0.76 11.17 -2.12
CA ALA A 100 -0.13 11.77 -3.31
C ALA A 100 -0.87 13.01 -3.81
N LEU A 101 -2.21 12.98 -3.86
CA LEU A 101 -3.01 14.16 -4.22
C LEU A 101 -2.85 15.28 -3.19
N THR A 102 -2.81 14.96 -1.89
CA THR A 102 -2.57 15.94 -0.83
C THR A 102 -1.18 16.55 -0.97
N CYS A 103 -0.14 15.76 -1.23
CA CYS A 103 1.22 16.24 -1.49
C CYS A 103 1.29 17.16 -2.72
N GLY A 104 0.72 16.73 -3.85
CA GLY A 104 0.66 17.56 -5.05
C GLY A 104 -0.15 18.84 -4.85
N SER A 105 -1.18 18.81 -3.99
CA SER A 105 -1.99 19.99 -3.65
C SER A 105 -1.15 21.06 -2.96
N VAL A 106 -0.26 20.62 -2.07
CA VAL A 106 0.69 21.50 -1.37
C VAL A 106 1.71 22.09 -2.33
N ILE A 107 2.29 21.26 -3.21
CA ILE A 107 3.30 21.71 -4.19
C ILE A 107 2.71 22.73 -5.17
N LEU A 108 1.48 22.50 -5.64
CA LEU A 108 0.81 23.33 -6.65
C LEU A 108 -0.04 24.46 -6.05
N ASN A 109 -0.15 24.53 -4.72
CA ASN A 109 -1.01 25.48 -4.01
C ASN A 109 -2.47 25.48 -4.51
N ARG A 110 -3.05 24.30 -4.74
CA ARG A 110 -4.46 24.11 -5.16
C ARG A 110 -4.99 22.75 -4.72
N ASN A 111 -6.32 22.57 -4.63
CA ASN A 111 -6.91 21.31 -4.18
C ASN A 111 -7.05 20.29 -5.32
N LEU A 112 -6.07 19.40 -5.47
CA LEU A 112 -6.06 18.37 -6.50
C LEU A 112 -7.15 17.32 -6.34
N HIS A 113 -7.67 17.10 -5.13
CA HIS A 113 -8.79 16.16 -4.92
C HIS A 113 -10.04 16.67 -5.63
N LEU A 114 -10.34 17.96 -5.48
CA LEU A 114 -11.47 18.61 -6.17
C LEU A 114 -11.24 18.64 -7.68
N ASP A 115 -10.02 18.93 -8.13
CA ASP A 115 -9.67 18.93 -9.55
C ASP A 115 -9.90 17.54 -10.18
N ALA A 116 -9.47 16.47 -9.50
CA ALA A 116 -9.66 15.10 -9.96
C ALA A 116 -11.14 14.72 -10.03
N ILE A 117 -11.94 15.10 -9.03
CA ILE A 117 -13.40 14.86 -9.01
C ILE A 117 -14.08 15.63 -10.15
N ALA A 118 -13.73 16.90 -10.35
CA ALA A 118 -14.27 17.74 -11.41
C ALA A 118 -13.95 17.16 -12.79
N LEU A 119 -12.71 16.70 -12.99
CA LEU A 119 -12.28 16.04 -14.22
C LEU A 119 -13.07 14.75 -14.47
N ALA A 120 -13.22 13.89 -13.45
CA ALA A 120 -13.97 12.65 -13.58
C ALA A 120 -15.44 12.89 -13.98
N LYS A 121 -16.10 13.90 -13.37
CA LYS A 121 -17.47 14.30 -13.74
C LYS A 121 -17.54 14.78 -15.18
N LYS A 122 -16.61 15.65 -15.60
CA LYS A 122 -16.55 16.17 -16.97
C LYS A 122 -16.33 15.05 -18.00
N THR A 123 -15.40 14.13 -17.73
CA THR A 123 -15.11 12.99 -18.61
C THR A 123 -16.31 12.05 -18.73
N LYS A 124 -17.02 11.79 -17.62
CA LYS A 124 -18.24 10.98 -17.65
C LYS A 124 -19.32 11.61 -18.53
N PHE A 125 -19.58 12.91 -18.35
CA PHE A 125 -20.54 13.66 -19.15
C PHE A 125 -20.20 13.61 -20.65
N MET A 126 -18.93 13.86 -21.01
CA MET A 126 -18.50 13.81 -22.41
C MET A 126 -18.65 12.41 -23.02
N ARG A 127 -18.35 11.36 -22.25
CA ARG A 127 -18.51 9.96 -22.69
C ARG A 127 -19.97 9.58 -22.91
N GLU A 128 -20.88 10.08 -22.08
CA GLU A 128 -22.33 9.84 -22.23
C GLU A 128 -22.87 10.58 -23.47
N LYS A 129 -22.44 11.82 -23.71
CA LYS A 129 -22.78 12.57 -24.92
C LYS A 129 -22.34 11.84 -26.20
N LEU A 130 -21.11 11.35 -26.25
CA LEU A 130 -20.55 10.61 -27.40
C LEU A 130 -21.22 9.26 -27.68
N LYS A 131 -21.96 8.70 -26.72
CA LYS A 131 -22.70 7.44 -26.92
C LYS A 131 -24.16 7.65 -27.35
N GLY A 132 -24.67 8.86 -27.17
CA GLY A 132 -26.03 9.24 -27.54
C GLY A 132 -26.14 9.93 -28.90
N GLU A 133 -25.00 10.27 -29.51
CA GLU A 133 -24.84 10.65 -30.93
C GLU A 133 -24.53 9.39 -31.76
#